data_AF-A0A7H4P618-F1
#
_entry.id   AF-A0A7H4P618-F1
#
_cell.length_a   1.000
_cell.length_b   1.000
_cell.length_c   1.000
_cell.angle_alpha   90.00
_cell.angle_beta   90.00
_cell.angle_gamma   90.00
#
_symmetry.space_group_name_H-M   'P 1'
#
loop_
_entity.id
_entity.type
_entity.pdbx_description
1 polymer ?
#
loop_
_entity_poly.entity_id
_entity_poly.type
_entity_poly.pdbx_seq_one_letter_code
_entity_poly.pdbx_strand_id
1 'polypeptide(L)'
;MSAAHADDSKTLYFYNWTEYVPPGLLEQFTKETGIKVIYSTYESNETMYAKLKTYKDGAYDLVVPSTYFVDKMRKEGMLQKIDKSKLSNFGNLDPEMLNKPFDPNNDYSIPYIWGATAIGINSDEIDPKTVTSWADLWKPEYKSSLLLTDDAREVFQVALA
;
A
#
# COMPACT_ATOMS: atom_id res chain seq x y z
N MET A 1 -35.07 -6.47 -15.10
CA MET A 1 -34.19 -7.49 -15.68
C MET A 1 -33.26 -7.96 -14.58
N SER A 2 -33.39 -9.20 -14.17
CA SER A 2 -32.59 -9.80 -13.09
C SER A 2 -31.24 -10.20 -13.66
N ALA A 3 -30.17 -9.55 -13.21
CA ALA A 3 -28.82 -10.01 -13.51
C ALA A 3 -28.52 -11.21 -12.60
N ALA A 4 -28.03 -12.29 -13.20
CA ALA A 4 -27.70 -13.52 -12.52
C ALA A 4 -26.74 -13.26 -11.35
N HIS A 5 -27.17 -13.59 -10.12
CA HIS A 5 -26.28 -13.77 -8.98
C HIS A 5 -25.42 -15.01 -9.27
N ALA A 6 -24.23 -14.79 -9.82
CA ALA A 6 -23.13 -15.72 -9.55
C ALA A 6 -22.95 -15.76 -8.03
N ASP A 7 -22.56 -16.92 -7.50
CA ASP A 7 -22.29 -17.09 -6.07
C ASP A 7 -21.06 -16.24 -5.67
N ASP A 8 -21.28 -14.95 -5.42
CA ASP A 8 -20.26 -13.98 -5.00
C ASP A 8 -19.67 -14.32 -3.62
N SER A 9 -20.21 -15.31 -2.90
CA SER A 9 -19.73 -15.70 -1.56
C SER A 9 -18.31 -16.26 -1.54
N LYS A 10 -17.74 -16.59 -2.71
CA LYS A 10 -16.38 -17.15 -2.85
C LYS A 10 -15.46 -16.34 -3.77
N THR A 11 -15.73 -15.05 -3.98
CA THR A 11 -14.82 -14.16 -4.70
C THR A 11 -14.35 -13.03 -3.80
N LEU A 12 -13.04 -12.77 -3.80
CA LEU A 12 -12.39 -11.67 -3.09
C LEU A 12 -11.83 -10.67 -4.10
N TYR A 13 -12.28 -9.42 -4.05
CA TYR A 13 -11.73 -8.31 -4.82
C TYR A 13 -10.63 -7.61 -4.02
N PHE A 14 -9.38 -7.77 -4.45
CA PHE A 14 -8.20 -7.27 -3.74
C PHE A 14 -7.47 -6.19 -4.57
N TYR A 15 -7.33 -4.99 -4.00
CA TYR A 15 -6.63 -3.87 -4.61
C TYR A 15 -5.36 -3.51 -3.83
N ASN A 16 -4.18 -3.64 -4.44
CA ASN A 16 -2.90 -3.49 -3.74
C ASN A 16 -1.82 -2.84 -4.63
N TRP A 17 -0.65 -2.61 -4.07
CA TRP A 17 0.53 -2.13 -4.80
C TRP A 17 1.05 -3.17 -5.80
N THR A 18 1.58 -2.69 -6.93
CA THR A 18 2.01 -3.54 -8.05
C THR A 18 3.00 -4.64 -7.66
N GLU A 19 3.96 -4.36 -6.79
CA GLU A 19 5.08 -5.28 -6.48
C GLU A 19 4.92 -6.10 -5.20
N TYR A 20 3.81 -5.96 -4.48
CA TYR A 20 3.69 -6.51 -3.11
C TYR A 20 3.35 -8.00 -3.04
N VAL A 21 2.71 -8.53 -4.07
CA VAL A 21 2.24 -9.93 -4.08
C VAL A 21 3.09 -10.72 -5.06
N PRO A 22 3.94 -11.65 -4.58
CA PRO A 22 4.74 -12.48 -5.47
C PRO A 22 3.87 -13.44 -6.27
N PRO A 23 4.31 -13.85 -7.47
CA PRO A 23 3.62 -14.85 -8.27
C PRO A 23 3.37 -16.15 -7.48
N GLY A 24 2.19 -16.75 -7.60
CA GLY A 24 1.84 -18.01 -6.94
C GLY A 24 1.15 -17.86 -5.58
N LEU A 25 1.25 -16.71 -4.92
CA LEU A 25 0.71 -16.52 -3.57
C LEU A 25 -0.83 -16.55 -3.53
N LEU A 26 -1.49 -15.90 -4.49
CA LEU A 26 -2.96 -15.86 -4.54
C LEU A 26 -3.55 -17.18 -5.01
N GLU A 27 -2.81 -17.92 -5.85
CA GLU A 27 -3.16 -19.27 -6.28
C GLU A 27 -3.08 -20.25 -5.10
N GLN A 28 -2.06 -20.12 -4.25
CA GLN A 28 -1.97 -20.89 -3.01
C GLN A 28 -3.15 -20.59 -2.08
N PHE A 29 -3.45 -19.30 -1.85
CA PHE A 29 -4.60 -18.90 -1.05
C PHE A 29 -5.92 -19.47 -1.61
N THR A 30 -6.12 -19.40 -2.93
CA THR A 30 -7.30 -19.96 -3.61
C THR A 30 -7.37 -21.47 -3.44
N LYS A 31 -6.24 -22.19 -3.50
CA LYS A 31 -6.18 -23.64 -3.31
C LYS A 31 -6.54 -24.06 -1.89
N GLU A 32 -6.10 -23.31 -0.89
CA GLU A 32 -6.34 -23.61 0.53
C GLU A 32 -7.78 -23.30 0.96
N THR A 33 -8.36 -22.22 0.44
CA THR A 33 -9.65 -21.69 0.90
C THR A 33 -10.81 -21.96 -0.06
N GLY A 34 -10.52 -22.22 -1.33
CA GLY A 34 -11.51 -22.24 -2.41
C GLY A 34 -12.06 -20.86 -2.79
N ILE A 35 -11.51 -19.77 -2.24
CA ILE A 35 -11.91 -18.40 -2.54
C ILE A 35 -11.10 -17.89 -3.74
N LYS A 36 -11.78 -17.50 -4.80
CA LYS A 36 -11.16 -16.90 -5.98
C LYS A 36 -10.76 -15.46 -5.68
N VAL A 37 -9.54 -15.07 -6.03
CA VAL A 37 -9.09 -13.67 -5.87
C VAL A 37 -9.09 -12.95 -7.23
N ILE A 38 -9.77 -11.81 -7.29
CA ILE A 38 -9.67 -10.84 -8.39
C ILE A 38 -8.71 -9.75 -7.96
N TYR A 39 -7.47 -9.82 -8.46
CA TYR A 39 -6.40 -8.89 -8.09
C TYR A 39 -6.34 -7.70 -9.04
N SER A 40 -6.18 -6.51 -8.48
CA SER A 40 -5.95 -5.26 -9.22
C SER A 40 -4.80 -4.50 -8.55
N THR A 41 -4.06 -3.71 -9.32
CA THR A 41 -2.91 -2.96 -8.81
C THR A 41 -3.03 -1.44 -8.97
N TYR A 42 -2.33 -0.70 -8.12
CA TYR A 42 -2.13 0.74 -8.23
C TYR A 42 -0.70 1.13 -7.84
N GLU A 43 -0.32 2.35 -8.21
CA GLU A 43 1.04 2.88 -8.04
C GLU A 43 1.11 4.08 -7.10
N SER A 44 -0.02 4.64 -6.68
CA SER A 44 -0.09 5.71 -5.68
C SER A 44 -1.37 5.64 -4.84
N ASN A 45 -1.30 6.16 -3.62
CA ASN A 45 -2.47 6.24 -2.76
C ASN A 45 -3.56 7.15 -3.35
N GLU A 46 -3.18 8.20 -4.06
CA GLU A 46 -4.09 9.14 -4.72
C GLU A 46 -4.92 8.42 -5.79
N THR A 47 -4.29 7.57 -6.60
CA THR A 47 -4.96 6.75 -7.61
C THR A 47 -5.95 5.80 -6.95
N MET A 48 -5.51 5.09 -5.90
CA MET A 48 -6.37 4.17 -5.15
C MET A 48 -7.57 4.90 -4.54
N TYR A 49 -7.33 6.01 -3.86
CA TYR A 49 -8.36 6.80 -3.18
C TYR A 49 -9.37 7.39 -4.16
N ALA A 50 -8.92 7.98 -5.26
CA ALA A 50 -9.79 8.56 -6.29
C ALA A 50 -10.68 7.47 -6.90
N LYS A 51 -10.09 6.32 -7.23
CA LYS A 51 -10.83 5.17 -7.76
C LYS A 51 -11.91 4.72 -6.78
N LEU A 52 -11.58 4.50 -5.51
CA LEU A 52 -12.56 4.08 -4.49
C LEU A 52 -13.70 5.10 -4.32
N LYS A 53 -13.43 6.40 -4.41
CA LYS A 53 -14.46 7.45 -4.34
C LYS A 53 -15.46 7.42 -5.50
N THR A 54 -15.08 6.91 -6.66
CA THR A 54 -16.00 6.81 -7.81
C THR A 54 -17.00 5.66 -7.68
N TYR A 55 -16.71 4.67 -6.84
CA TYR A 55 -17.63 3.57 -6.57
C TYR A 55 -18.56 3.95 -5.43
N LYS A 56 -19.87 3.82 -5.65
CA LYS A 56 -20.86 4.15 -4.61
C LYS A 56 -20.79 3.18 -3.43
N ASP A 57 -20.56 1.89 -3.68
CA ASP A 57 -20.41 0.84 -2.65
C ASP A 57 -19.63 -0.37 -3.21
N GLY A 58 -18.87 -1.07 -2.35
CA GLY A 58 -18.53 -2.50 -2.51
C GLY A 58 -17.62 -2.92 -3.67
N ALA A 59 -16.84 -2.02 -4.26
CA ALA A 59 -16.01 -2.38 -5.42
C ALA A 59 -14.79 -3.27 -5.07
N TYR A 60 -14.33 -3.20 -3.83
CA TYR A 60 -13.20 -3.99 -3.34
C TYR A 60 -13.46 -4.43 -1.90
N ASP A 61 -13.10 -5.67 -1.60
CA ASP A 61 -13.20 -6.25 -0.26
C ASP A 61 -11.96 -5.94 0.59
N LEU A 62 -10.80 -5.82 -0.06
CA LEU A 62 -9.53 -5.52 0.59
C LEU A 62 -8.74 -4.49 -0.20
N VAL A 63 -8.22 -3.49 0.51
CA VAL A 63 -7.35 -2.43 -0.02
C VAL A 63 -6.18 -2.19 0.92
N VAL A 64 -5.05 -1.67 0.42
CA VAL A 64 -3.78 -1.55 1.18
C VAL A 64 -3.28 -0.09 1.26
N PRO A 65 -4.04 0.83 1.85
CA PRO A 65 -3.63 2.23 1.94
C PRO A 65 -2.39 2.39 2.82
N SER A 66 -1.53 3.35 2.47
CA SER A 66 -0.49 3.80 3.40
C SER A 66 -1.11 4.44 4.64
N THR A 67 -0.38 4.43 5.75
CA THR A 67 -0.86 4.86 7.07
C THR A 67 -1.47 6.27 7.09
N TYR A 68 -0.96 7.19 6.27
CA TYR A 68 -1.46 8.56 6.17
C TYR A 68 -2.82 8.67 5.43
N PHE A 69 -3.22 7.66 4.66
CA PHE A 69 -4.56 7.58 4.07
C PHE A 69 -5.56 6.86 4.98
N VAL A 70 -5.11 6.01 5.91
CA VAL A 70 -6.00 5.29 6.84
C VAL A 70 -6.88 6.26 7.62
N ASP A 71 -6.30 7.27 8.26
CA ASP A 71 -7.07 8.23 9.07
C ASP A 71 -8.06 9.03 8.22
N LYS A 72 -7.65 9.46 7.02
CA LYS A 72 -8.50 10.17 6.06
C LYS A 72 -9.69 9.31 5.62
N MET A 73 -9.42 8.10 5.13
CA MET A 73 -10.44 7.18 4.64
C MET A 73 -11.41 6.75 5.76
N ARG A 74 -10.91 6.57 6.98
CA ARG A 74 -11.73 6.30 8.18
C ARG A 74 -12.67 7.46 8.48
N LYS A 75 -12.16 8.70 8.52
CA LYS A 75 -12.97 9.91 8.79
C LYS A 75 -14.05 10.13 7.74
N GLU A 76 -13.80 9.71 6.51
CA GLU A 76 -14.73 9.82 5.39
C GLU A 76 -15.68 8.62 5.25
N GLY A 77 -15.65 7.67 6.20
CA GLY A 77 -16.54 6.51 6.21
C GLY A 77 -16.27 5.48 5.11
N MET A 78 -15.09 5.50 4.49
CA MET A 78 -14.73 4.58 3.41
C MET A 78 -14.23 3.23 3.90
N LEU A 79 -13.88 3.12 5.19
CA LEU A 79 -13.37 1.91 5.83
C LEU A 79 -14.37 1.38 6.85
N GLN A 80 -14.59 0.07 6.83
CA GLN A 80 -15.33 -0.62 7.89
C GLN A 80 -14.38 -1.09 9.00
N LYS A 81 -14.94 -1.34 10.19
CA LYS A 81 -14.17 -1.94 11.28
C LYS A 81 -13.81 -3.40 10.97
N ILE A 82 -12.61 -3.80 11.34
CA ILE A 82 -12.08 -5.15 11.20
C ILE A 82 -12.41 -5.94 12.46
N ASP A 83 -13.08 -7.09 12.29
CA ASP A 83 -13.29 -8.05 13.37
C ASP A 83 -12.00 -8.83 13.66
N LYS A 84 -11.19 -8.30 14.57
CA LYS A 84 -9.91 -8.92 14.99
C LYS A 84 -10.08 -10.30 15.62
N SER A 85 -11.27 -10.69 16.07
CA SER A 85 -11.50 -12.05 16.60
C SER A 85 -11.34 -13.14 15.53
N LYS A 86 -11.47 -12.78 14.26
CA LYS A 86 -11.25 -13.67 13.10
C LYS A 86 -9.79 -13.71 12.64
N LEU A 87 -8.92 -12.87 13.20
CA LEU A 87 -7.51 -12.77 12.81
C LEU A 87 -6.65 -13.59 13.77
N SER A 88 -6.64 -14.92 13.61
CA SER A 88 -5.85 -15.84 14.46
C SER A 88 -4.34 -15.53 14.46
N ASN A 89 -3.84 -14.91 13.39
CA ASN A 89 -2.43 -14.53 13.22
C ASN A 89 -2.11 -13.10 13.66
N PHE A 90 -3.06 -12.33 14.19
CA PHE A 90 -2.83 -10.94 14.61
C PHE A 90 -1.75 -10.82 15.70
N GLY A 91 -1.63 -11.84 16.57
CA GLY A 91 -0.61 -11.90 17.62
C GLY A 91 0.84 -12.00 17.11
N ASN A 92 1.05 -12.25 15.80
CA ASN A 92 2.39 -12.32 15.22
C ASN A 92 2.95 -10.94 14.82
N LEU A 93 2.14 -9.88 14.91
CA LEU A 93 2.56 -8.53 14.55
C LEU A 93 3.47 -7.92 15.63
N ASP A 94 4.47 -7.19 15.19
CA ASP A 94 5.33 -6.40 16.06
C ASP A 94 4.48 -5.34 16.82
N PRO A 95 4.44 -5.36 18.16
CA PRO A 95 3.72 -4.37 18.96
C PRO A 95 4.14 -2.93 18.66
N GLU A 96 5.38 -2.69 18.22
CA GLU A 96 5.85 -1.35 17.83
C GLU A 96 5.13 -0.82 16.59
N MET A 97 4.48 -1.66 15.79
CA MET A 97 3.73 -1.25 14.61
C MET A 97 2.23 -1.03 14.89
N LEU A 98 1.78 -1.31 16.11
CA LEU A 98 0.36 -1.24 16.52
C LEU A 98 0.02 0.07 17.24
N ASN A 99 -1.28 0.33 17.38
CA ASN A 99 -1.86 1.40 18.20
C ASN A 99 -1.35 2.81 17.86
N LYS A 100 -1.07 3.06 16.57
CA LYS A 100 -0.58 4.35 16.09
C LYS A 100 -1.70 5.39 16.09
N PRO A 101 -1.39 6.71 16.20
CA PRO A 101 -2.42 7.75 16.29
C PRO A 101 -3.45 7.78 15.15
N PHE A 102 -3.10 7.27 13.97
CA PHE A 102 -4.02 7.18 12.83
C PHE A 102 -5.09 6.10 12.98
N ASP A 103 -4.83 5.06 13.80
CA ASP A 103 -5.76 3.97 14.14
C ASP A 103 -5.38 3.37 15.51
N PRO A 104 -5.73 4.04 16.63
CA PRO A 104 -5.19 3.74 17.96
C PRO A 104 -5.47 2.33 18.50
N ASN A 105 -6.45 1.62 17.93
CA ASN A 105 -6.80 0.26 18.33
C ASN A 105 -6.60 -0.76 17.20
N ASN A 106 -6.06 -0.36 16.05
CA ASN A 106 -6.07 -1.19 14.83
C ASN A 106 -7.48 -1.70 14.46
N ASP A 107 -8.49 -0.83 14.60
CA ASP A 107 -9.88 -1.19 14.32
C ASP A 107 -10.18 -1.11 12.82
N TYR A 108 -9.37 -0.39 12.03
CA TYR A 108 -9.60 -0.14 10.61
C TYR A 108 -8.45 -0.59 9.71
N SER A 109 -7.28 -0.89 10.29
CA SER A 109 -6.07 -1.22 9.56
C SER A 109 -5.19 -2.24 10.27
N ILE A 110 -4.57 -3.12 9.48
CA ILE A 110 -3.62 -4.13 9.91
C ILE A 110 -2.28 -3.84 9.21
N PRO A 111 -1.14 -3.75 9.94
CA PRO A 111 0.17 -3.63 9.31
C PRO A 111 0.42 -4.78 8.33
N TYR A 112 0.89 -4.45 7.13
CA TYR A 112 1.16 -5.43 6.06
C TYR A 112 2.65 -5.46 5.70
N ILE A 113 3.13 -4.40 5.06
CA ILE A 113 4.54 -4.21 4.70
C ILE A 113 4.92 -2.78 5.07
N TRP A 114 6.14 -2.60 5.57
CA TRP A 114 6.73 -1.28 5.82
C TRP A 114 8.08 -1.19 5.12
N GLY A 115 8.51 0.03 4.83
CA GLY A 115 9.78 0.31 4.16
C GLY A 115 10.15 1.78 4.32
N ALA A 116 11.25 2.16 3.67
CA ALA A 116 11.71 3.54 3.63
C ALA A 116 12.22 3.86 2.23
N THR A 117 12.04 5.10 1.81
CA THR A 117 12.66 5.64 0.60
C THR A 117 14.06 6.14 0.95
N ALA A 118 15.04 5.71 0.16
CA ALA A 118 16.45 6.04 0.34
C ALA A 118 17.08 6.36 -1.02
N ILE A 119 18.35 6.78 -1.00
CA ILE A 119 19.11 7.04 -2.23
C ILE A 119 19.70 5.72 -2.73
N GLY A 120 19.21 5.24 -3.87
CA GLY A 120 19.83 4.15 -4.62
C GLY A 120 20.90 4.69 -5.57
N ILE A 121 22.09 4.08 -5.57
CA ILE A 121 23.24 4.52 -6.40
C ILE A 121 23.74 3.32 -7.21
N ASN A 122 23.95 3.53 -8.51
CA ASN A 122 24.70 2.58 -9.33
C ASN A 122 26.20 2.76 -9.05
N SER A 123 26.78 1.85 -8.26
CA SER A 123 28.18 1.93 -7.80
C SER A 123 29.22 1.77 -8.92
N ASP A 124 28.82 1.24 -10.07
CA ASP A 124 29.70 1.11 -11.24
C ASP A 124 29.94 2.46 -11.93
N GLU A 125 29.02 3.42 -11.73
CA GLU A 125 29.04 4.74 -12.37
C GLU A 125 29.39 5.86 -11.38
N ILE A 126 28.97 5.75 -10.11
CA ILE A 126 29.12 6.78 -9.08
C ILE A 126 29.66 6.16 -7.80
N ASP A 127 30.73 6.73 -7.23
CA ASP A 127 31.22 6.32 -5.89
C ASP A 127 30.15 6.63 -4.84
N PRO A 128 29.56 5.61 -4.16
CA PRO A 128 28.50 5.81 -3.18
C PRO A 128 28.88 6.74 -2.02
N LYS A 129 30.18 6.94 -1.76
CA LYS A 129 30.65 7.86 -0.71
C LYS A 129 30.45 9.34 -1.05
N THR A 130 30.18 9.66 -2.31
CA THR A 130 30.01 11.05 -2.78
C THR A 130 28.61 11.60 -2.53
N VAL A 131 27.64 10.73 -2.24
CA VAL A 131 26.25 11.07 -1.93
C VAL A 131 25.95 10.63 -0.50
N THR A 132 25.76 11.62 0.37
CA THR A 132 25.61 11.41 1.82
C THR A 132 24.30 11.96 2.38
N SER A 133 23.59 12.75 1.58
CA SER A 133 22.37 13.46 1.95
C SER A 133 21.47 13.65 0.74
N TRP A 134 20.18 13.91 0.98
CA TRP A 134 19.25 14.29 -0.08
C TRP A 134 19.70 15.56 -0.82
N ALA A 135 20.25 16.55 -0.10
CA ALA A 135 20.77 17.78 -0.68
C ALA A 135 21.86 17.55 -1.75
N ASP A 136 22.62 16.45 -1.67
CA ASP A 136 23.63 16.12 -2.69
C ASP A 136 23.00 15.91 -4.08
N LEU A 137 21.74 15.49 -4.14
CA LEU A 137 21.02 15.29 -5.42
C LEU A 137 20.83 16.61 -6.21
N TRP A 138 21.00 17.78 -5.57
CA TRP A 138 20.93 19.08 -6.25
C TRP A 138 22.24 19.51 -6.90
N LYS A 139 23.33 18.75 -6.73
CA LYS A 139 24.60 19.07 -7.35
C LYS A 139 24.47 19.09 -8.88
N PRO A 140 25.09 20.07 -9.57
CA PRO A 140 24.95 20.22 -11.02
C PRO A 140 25.51 19.03 -11.82
N GLU A 141 26.39 18.24 -11.21
CA GLU A 141 26.96 17.02 -11.81
C GLU A 141 25.93 15.92 -12.06
N TYR A 142 24.81 15.89 -11.31
CA TYR A 142 23.75 14.89 -11.48
C TYR A 142 22.64 15.31 -12.47
N LYS A 143 22.90 16.34 -13.27
CA LYS A 143 21.94 16.83 -14.26
C LYS A 143 21.57 15.72 -15.24
N SER A 144 20.28 15.42 -15.36
CA SER A 144 19.72 14.39 -16.25
C SER A 144 20.16 12.96 -15.94
N SER A 145 20.63 12.68 -14.73
CA SER A 145 21.03 11.33 -14.28
C SER A 145 20.26 10.84 -13.05
N LEU A 146 19.22 11.56 -12.62
CA LEU A 146 18.42 11.21 -11.45
C LEU A 146 17.11 10.53 -11.85
N LEU A 147 16.76 9.49 -11.10
CA LEU A 147 15.43 8.90 -11.07
C LEU A 147 14.76 9.30 -9.75
N LEU A 148 13.52 9.77 -9.82
CA LEU A 148 12.70 10.05 -8.64
C LEU A 148 11.50 9.09 -8.61
N THR A 149 11.10 8.75 -7.40
CA THR A 149 9.81 8.09 -7.12
C THR A 149 8.66 8.96 -7.62
N ASP A 150 7.61 8.35 -8.18
CA ASP A 150 6.39 9.07 -8.60
C ASP A 150 5.40 9.18 -7.43
N ASP A 151 5.89 9.68 -6.28
CA ASP A 151 5.11 9.93 -5.08
C ASP A 151 5.28 11.37 -4.61
N ALA A 152 4.17 12.11 -4.56
CA ALA A 152 4.18 13.53 -4.25
C ALA A 152 4.69 13.83 -2.83
N ARG A 153 4.40 12.95 -1.85
CA ARG A 153 4.82 13.15 -0.46
C ARG A 153 6.30 12.88 -0.30
N GLU A 154 6.81 11.83 -0.94
CA GLU A 154 8.22 11.48 -0.92
C GLU A 154 9.06 12.56 -1.61
N VAL A 155 8.70 12.95 -2.84
CA VAL A 155 9.46 13.97 -3.59
C VAL A 155 9.45 15.32 -2.87
N PHE A 156 8.33 15.70 -2.25
CA PHE A 156 8.27 16.93 -1.46
C PHE A 156 9.18 16.88 -0.23
N GLN A 157 9.28 15.73 0.45
CA GLN A 157 10.21 15.56 1.57
C GLN A 157 11.67 15.64 1.11
N VAL A 158 12.00 14.99 -0.01
CA VAL A 158 13.34 15.06 -0.62
C VAL A 158 13.70 16.50 -0.94
N ALA A 159 12.76 17.29 -1.46
CA ALA A 159 12.95 18.71 -1.79
C ALA A 159 13.16 19.65 -0.59
N LEU A 160 12.82 19.22 0.63
CA LEU A 160 12.97 20.02 1.86
C LEU A 160 14.22 19.66 2.66
N ALA A 161 14.93 18.60 2.27
CA ALA A 161 16.09 18.06 2.97
C ALA A 161 17.40 18.70 2.47
#